data_AF-A0A7W0SIX3-F1
#
_entry.id   AF-A0A7W0SIX3-F1
#
_cell.length_a   1.000
_cell.length_b   1.000
_cell.length_c   1.000
_cell.angle_alpha   90.00
_cell.angle_beta   90.00
_cell.angle_gamma   90.00
#
_symmetry.space_group_name_H-M   'P 1'
#
loop_
_entity.id
_entity.type
_entity.pdbx_description
1 polymer ?
#
loop_
_entity_poly.entity_id
_entity_poly.type
_entity_poly.pdbx_seq_one_letter_code
_entity_poly.pdbx_strand_id
1 'polypeptide(L)' 'MRLHISLEDDVVRELDRRVAPRSRSRFISEAVRRALDDERRWELIESAIGSIDDEGHAWDRDLAGWVEAERHADSRRVG' A
#
# COMPACT_ATOMS: atom_id res chain seq x y z
N MET A 1 18.84 -1.80 -15.59
CA MET A 1 19.85 -0.90 -14.96
C MET A 1 20.54 -1.64 -13.82
N ARG A 2 21.82 -1.33 -13.55
CA ARG A 2 22.58 -1.87 -12.43
C ARG A 2 23.01 -0.72 -11.52
N LEU A 3 22.68 -0.81 -10.24
CA LEU A 3 23.01 0.18 -9.21
C LEU A 3 24.12 -0.40 -8.33
N HIS A 4 25.07 0.44 -7.94
CA HIS A 4 26.06 0.12 -6.91
C HIS A 4 25.72 0.91 -5.64
N ILE A 5 25.61 0.22 -4.51
CA ILE A 5 25.30 0.81 -3.20
C ILE A 5 26.35 0.36 -2.19
N SER A 6 26.67 1.23 -1.24
CA SER A 6 27.49 0.87 -0.08
C SER A 6 26.56 0.52 1.09
N LEU A 7 26.87 -0.56 1.79
CA LEU A 7 26.18 -1.00 3.00
C LEU A 7 27.21 -1.20 4.10
N GLU A 8 26.82 -0.96 5.33
CA GLU A 8 27.66 -1.20 6.51
C GLU A 8 27.91 -2.71 6.70
N ASP A 9 29.08 -3.06 7.22
CA ASP A 9 29.52 -4.46 7.33
C ASP A 9 28.62 -5.30 8.24
N ASP A 10 28.02 -4.70 9.26
CA ASP A 10 27.04 -5.35 10.13
C ASP A 10 25.73 -5.66 9.39
N VAL A 11 25.25 -4.75 8.56
CA VAL A 11 24.09 -4.97 7.67
C VAL A 11 24.37 -6.09 6.68
N VAL A 12 25.57 -6.12 6.09
CA VAL A 12 25.97 -7.20 5.17
C VAL A 12 26.02 -8.55 5.89
N ARG A 13 26.65 -8.62 7.07
CA ARG A 13 26.67 -9.84 7.90
C ARG A 13 25.27 -10.30 8.25
N GLU A 14 24.38 -9.37 8.58
CA GLU A 14 23.02 -9.69 8.96
C GLU A 14 22.18 -10.18 7.77
N LEU A 15 22.37 -9.57 6.61
CA LEU A 15 21.78 -10.04 5.36
C LEU A 15 22.23 -11.48 5.07
N ASP A 16 23.53 -11.77 5.20
CA ASP A 16 24.09 -13.11 4.99
C ASP A 16 23.54 -14.18 5.94
N ARG A 17 23.25 -13.81 7.19
CA ARG A 17 22.62 -14.74 8.14
C ARG A 17 21.20 -15.11 7.73
N ARG A 18 20.49 -14.22 7.03
CA ARG A 18 19.07 -14.41 6.66
C ARG A 18 18.86 -15.04 5.30
N VAL A 19 19.75 -14.80 4.35
CA VAL A 19 19.53 -15.20 2.95
C VAL A 19 20.48 -16.31 2.54
N ALA A 20 19.99 -17.19 1.66
CA ALA A 20 20.84 -18.23 1.07
C ALA A 20 21.99 -17.60 0.24
N PRO A 21 23.08 -18.34 0.01
CA PRO A 21 24.16 -17.89 -0.86
C PRO A 21 23.65 -17.38 -2.20
N ARG A 22 24.18 -16.24 -2.67
CA ARG A 22 23.80 -15.59 -3.94
C ARG A 22 22.37 -15.03 -4.00
N SER A 23 21.63 -14.98 -2.88
CA SER A 23 20.28 -14.41 -2.82
C SER A 23 20.21 -12.95 -2.38
N ARG A 24 21.34 -12.31 -2.04
CA ARG A 24 21.40 -10.92 -1.55
C ARG A 24 20.67 -9.93 -2.47
N SER A 25 20.99 -9.93 -3.77
CA SER A 25 20.39 -8.99 -4.72
C SER A 25 18.89 -9.16 -4.87
N ARG A 26 18.40 -10.42 -4.81
CA ARG A 26 16.96 -10.70 -4.84
C ARG A 26 16.30 -10.13 -3.61
N PHE A 27 16.83 -10.44 -2.43
CA PHE A 27 16.29 -9.96 -1.16
C PHE A 27 16.26 -8.43 -1.10
N ILE A 28 17.36 -7.76 -1.45
CA ILE A 28 17.43 -6.30 -1.48
C ILE A 28 16.41 -5.73 -2.47
N SER A 29 16.28 -6.31 -3.67
CA SER A 29 15.30 -5.84 -4.64
C SER A 29 13.86 -6.00 -4.15
N GLU A 30 13.53 -7.09 -3.47
CA GLU A 30 12.19 -7.31 -2.91
C GLU A 30 11.91 -6.35 -1.74
N ALA A 31 12.91 -6.13 -0.87
CA ALA A 31 12.81 -5.19 0.24
C ALA A 31 12.58 -3.75 -0.27
N VAL A 32 13.35 -3.31 -1.26
CA VAL A 32 13.20 -1.98 -1.87
C VAL A 32 11.85 -1.83 -2.55
N ARG A 33 11.38 -2.85 -3.30
CA ARG A 33 10.04 -2.81 -3.91
C ARG A 33 8.94 -2.65 -2.87
N ARG A 34 9.03 -3.38 -1.75
CA ARG A 34 8.06 -3.27 -0.67
C ARG A 34 8.08 -1.87 -0.05
N ALA A 35 9.25 -1.34 0.26
CA ALA A 35 9.38 0.01 0.81
C ALA A 35 8.79 1.08 -0.12
N LEU A 36 9.05 0.99 -1.42
CA LEU A 36 8.49 1.92 -2.41
C LEU A 36 6.97 1.81 -2.55
N ASP A 37 6.42 0.59 -2.48
CA ASP A 37 4.97 0.39 -2.53
C ASP A 37 4.28 0.92 -1.26
N ASP A 38 4.91 0.72 -0.10
CA ASP A 38 4.41 1.26 1.16
C ASP A 38 4.44 2.81 1.15
N GLU A 39 5.53 3.43 0.66
CA GLU A 39 5.62 4.88 0.48
C GLU A 39 4.54 5.40 -0.48
N ARG A 40 4.38 4.75 -1.64
CA ARG A 40 3.37 5.13 -2.62
C ARG A 40 1.95 5.05 -2.05
N ARG A 41 1.64 4.03 -1.23
CA ARG A 41 0.34 3.95 -0.57
C ARG A 41 0.13 5.10 0.41
N TRP A 42 1.18 5.49 1.13
CA TRP A 42 1.11 6.63 2.03
C TRP A 42 0.87 7.93 1.28
N GLU A 43 1.62 8.19 0.20
CA GLU A 43 1.41 9.33 -0.70
C GLU A 43 -0.04 9.37 -1.24
N LEU A 44 -0.61 8.21 -1.60
CA LEU A 44 -1.99 8.12 -2.05
C LEU A 44 -2.98 8.48 -0.93
N ILE A 45 -2.76 7.99 0.28
CA ILE A 45 -3.58 8.33 1.45
C ILE A 45 -3.53 9.83 1.70
N GLU A 46 -2.32 10.42 1.75
CA GLU A 46 -2.14 11.84 1.96
C GLU A 46 -2.80 12.68 0.86
N SER A 47 -2.67 12.26 -0.41
CA SER A 47 -3.29 12.96 -1.54
C SER A 47 -4.82 12.88 -1.54
N ALA A 48 -5.39 11.88 -0.88
CA ALA A 48 -6.83 11.71 -0.77
C ALA A 48 -7.45 12.56 0.35
N ILE A 49 -6.65 13.10 1.28
CA ILE A 49 -7.14 13.96 2.36
C ILE A 49 -7.77 15.21 1.74
N GLY A 50 -9.04 15.45 2.06
CA GLY A 50 -9.82 16.57 1.52
C GLY A 50 -10.25 16.40 0.06
N SER A 51 -10.15 15.19 -0.51
CA SER A 51 -10.62 14.89 -1.87
C SER A 51 -12.15 14.74 -1.99
N ILE A 52 -12.85 14.64 -0.86
CA ILE A 52 -14.31 14.67 -0.77
C ILE A 52 -14.71 15.76 0.23
N ASP A 53 -15.86 16.38 0.00
CA ASP A 53 -16.41 17.36 0.94
C ASP A 53 -16.72 16.70 2.30
N ASP A 54 -16.67 17.47 3.38
CA ASP A 54 -16.95 16.97 4.73
C ASP A 54 -18.44 16.60 4.91
N GLU A 55 -19.32 17.24 4.14
CA GLU A 55 -20.78 17.09 4.20
C GLU A 55 -21.40 17.23 2.80
N GLY A 56 -22.68 16.87 2.67
CA GLY A 56 -23.45 16.98 1.42
C GLY A 56 -23.68 15.64 0.72
N HIS A 57 -23.30 14.54 1.38
CA HIS A 57 -23.44 13.19 0.86
C HIS A 57 -24.79 12.59 1.26
N ALA A 58 -25.30 11.68 0.43
CA ALA A 58 -26.54 10.96 0.73
C ALA A 58 -26.43 10.15 2.03
N TRP A 59 -25.23 9.66 2.37
CA TRP A 59 -24.97 8.93 3.60
C TRP A 59 -24.99 9.80 4.86
N ASP A 60 -24.86 11.12 4.75
CA ASP A 60 -24.89 12.02 5.90
C ASP A 60 -26.27 12.06 6.57
N ARG A 61 -27.33 11.77 5.80
CA ARG A 61 -28.72 11.76 6.28
C ARG A 61 -29.10 10.45 6.96
N ASP A 62 -28.74 9.33 6.34
CA ASP A 62 -29.00 7.98 6.83
C ASP A 62 -28.00 7.00 6.20
N LEU A 63 -26.94 6.69 6.95
CA LEU A 63 -25.90 5.77 6.51
C LEU A 63 -26.45 4.36 6.24
N ALA A 64 -27.37 3.87 7.09
CA ALA A 64 -27.88 2.51 6.97
C ALA A 64 -28.80 2.35 5.75
N GLY A 65 -29.74 3.28 5.58
CA GLY A 65 -30.61 3.33 4.41
C GLY A 65 -29.83 3.57 3.11
N TRP A 66 -28.78 4.39 3.14
CA TRP A 66 -27.89 4.58 1.99
C TRP A 66 -27.16 3.28 1.61
N VAL A 67 -26.58 2.54 2.56
CA VAL A 67 -25.91 1.26 2.26
C VAL A 67 -26.89 0.22 1.72
N GLU A 68 -28.11 0.15 2.28
CA GLU A 68 -29.16 -0.74 1.77
C GLU A 68 -29.52 -0.39 0.32
N ALA A 69 -29.76 0.88 0.02
CA ALA A 69 -30.06 1.35 -1.33
C ALA A 69 -28.93 1.04 -2.32
N GLU A 70 -27.67 1.29 -1.96
CA GLU A 70 -26.50 1.01 -2.81
C GLU A 70 -26.33 -0.48 -3.13
N ARG A 71 -26.62 -1.36 -2.16
CA ARG A 71 -26.59 -2.82 -2.38
C ARG A 71 -27.65 -3.30 -3.36
N HIS A 72 -28.77 -2.61 -3.43
CA HIS A 72 -29.86 -2.95 -4.36
C HIS A 72 -29.79 -2.18 -5.69
N ALA A 73 -28.98 -1.12 -5.78
CA ALA A 73 -28.82 -0.30 -6.98
C ALA A 73 -27.88 -0.91 -8.03
N ASP A 74 -26.88 -1.70 -7.63
CA ASP A 74 -25.97 -2.39 -8.55
C ASP A 74 -26.33 -3.89 -8.64
N SER A 75 -27.02 -4.27 -9.71
CA SER A 75 -27.43 -5.67 -9.96
C SER A 75 -26.27 -6.66 -10.09
N ARG A 76 -25.01 -6.19 -10.17
CA ARG A 76 -23.81 -7.03 -10.15
C ARG A 76 -23.24 -7.24 -8.74
N ARG A 77 -23.62 -6.41 -7.76
CA ARG A 77 -23.22 -6.55 -6.36
C ARG A 77 -24.22 -7.44 -5.63
N VAL A 78 -24.16 -8.74 -5.91
CA VAL A 78 -24.85 -9.75 -5.11
C VAL A 78 -24.14 -9.88 -3.76
N GLY A 79 -24.90 -9.71 -2.68
CA GLY A 79 -24.46 -9.97 -1.30
C GLY A 79 -24.15 -11.43 -1.04
#